data_AF-A0A935F460-F1
#
_entry.id   AF-A0A935F460-F1
#
_cell.length_a   1.000
_cell.length_b   1.000
_cell.length_c   1.000
_cell.angle_alpha   90.00
_cell.angle_beta   90.00
_cell.angle_gamma   90.00
#
_symmetry.space_group_name_H-M   'P 1'
#
loop_
_entity.id
_entity.type
_entity.pdbx_description
1 polymer ?
#
loop_
_entity_poly.entity_id
_entity_poly.type
_entity_poly.pdbx_seq_one_letter_code
_entity_poly.pdbx_strand_id
1 'polypeptide(L)'
;MLRLAFASFLAALCGTSIAQSAPYPDGPRIPSLPESAFERIDRALRERAATAVDADALFVRGLQATMDPGARIADYAAAWRLRPADMLLLSSLADACMLRAVPTWADCASLDPASRFASRDPDNAVAWVLLAERAKQRGDAPGMREQLAHAAGRLRFDSYRERGGAVVLRVLAARRASNATARSSR
;
A
#
# COMPACT_ATOMS: atom_id res chain seq x y z
N MET A 1 -3.10 -44.81 47.69
CA MET A 1 -2.46 -43.72 46.93
C MET A 1 -2.52 -44.04 45.44
N LEU A 2 -3.71 -43.95 44.83
CA LEU A 2 -3.96 -44.45 43.48
C LEU A 2 -5.02 -43.58 42.77
N ARG A 3 -4.84 -42.26 42.73
CA ARG A 3 -5.79 -41.33 42.09
C ARG A 3 -5.15 -40.11 41.41
N LEU A 4 -3.86 -40.16 41.06
CA LEU A 4 -3.12 -38.99 40.55
C LEU A 4 -2.34 -39.24 39.26
N ALA A 5 -2.78 -40.19 38.42
CA ALA A 5 -2.05 -40.56 37.19
C ALA A 5 -2.88 -40.49 35.89
N PHE A 6 -4.10 -39.96 35.91
CA PHE A 6 -4.97 -39.97 34.71
C PHE A 6 -5.32 -38.59 34.12
N ALA A 7 -4.79 -37.50 34.67
CA ALA A 7 -5.16 -36.13 34.24
C ALA A 7 -4.17 -35.49 33.24
N SER A 8 -3.18 -36.22 32.73
CA SER A 8 -2.14 -35.64 31.86
C SER A 8 -2.20 -36.05 30.39
N PHE A 9 -3.23 -36.82 29.98
CA PHE A 9 -3.29 -37.37 28.62
C PHE A 9 -4.26 -36.66 27.64
N LEU A 10 -5.00 -35.63 28.09
CA LEU A 10 -5.99 -34.93 27.27
C LEU A 10 -5.58 -33.52 26.80
N ALA A 11 -4.39 -33.04 27.20
CA ALA A 11 -3.92 -31.69 26.84
C ALA A 11 -3.00 -31.66 25.60
N ALA A 12 -3.04 -32.68 24.75
CA ALA A 12 -2.18 -32.78 23.55
C ALA A 12 -2.96 -32.78 22.21
N LEU A 13 -4.24 -32.43 22.20
CA LEU A 13 -5.09 -32.49 21.00
C LEU A 13 -5.52 -31.13 20.42
N CYS A 14 -5.08 -30.01 20.99
CA CYS A 14 -5.39 -28.68 20.47
C CYS A 14 -4.10 -27.89 20.24
N GLY A 15 -3.42 -28.12 19.13
CA GLY A 15 -2.31 -27.23 18.77
C GLY A 15 -1.37 -27.78 17.72
N THR A 16 -1.83 -27.86 16.47
CA THR A 16 -1.01 -27.63 15.27
C THR A 16 -1.92 -27.63 14.04
N SER A 17 -2.69 -26.56 13.85
CA SER A 17 -3.10 -26.18 12.49
C SER A 17 -1.87 -25.60 11.78
N ILE A 18 -0.91 -26.47 11.45
CA ILE A 18 0.10 -26.11 10.46
C ILE A 18 -0.70 -26.02 9.16
N ALA A 19 -0.93 -24.82 8.66
CA ALA A 19 -1.37 -24.64 7.29
C ALA A 19 -0.23 -25.13 6.38
N GLN A 20 -0.17 -26.46 6.18
CA GLN A 20 0.61 -27.03 5.09
C GLN A 20 -0.16 -26.68 3.83
N SER A 21 0.16 -25.53 3.23
CA SER A 21 -0.12 -25.35 1.80
C SER A 21 0.58 -26.51 1.11
N ALA A 22 -0.19 -27.47 0.59
CA ALA A 22 0.35 -28.48 -0.31
C ALA A 22 1.22 -27.75 -1.35
N PRO A 23 2.44 -28.22 -1.65
CA PRO A 23 3.28 -27.59 -2.66
C PRO A 23 2.50 -27.58 -3.98
N TYR A 24 1.94 -26.43 -4.30
CA TYR A 24 1.35 -26.21 -5.61
C TYR A 24 2.53 -26.31 -6.58
N PRO A 25 2.45 -27.15 -7.64
CA PRO A 25 3.53 -27.19 -8.61
C PRO A 25 3.71 -25.78 -9.15
N ASP A 26 4.92 -25.23 -8.97
CA ASP A 26 5.28 -23.96 -9.57
C ASP A 26 4.87 -24.03 -11.04
N GLY A 27 3.93 -23.18 -11.45
CA GLY A 27 3.59 -23.03 -12.85
C GLY A 27 4.84 -22.66 -13.66
N PRO A 28 4.75 -22.56 -15.00
CA PRO A 28 5.87 -22.15 -15.82
C PRO A 28 6.53 -20.89 -15.22
N ARG A 29 7.80 -21.01 -14.79
CA ARG A 29 8.52 -19.85 -14.24
C ARG A 29 8.62 -18.82 -15.34
N ILE A 30 8.02 -17.66 -15.12
CA ILE A 30 8.25 -16.50 -15.97
C ILE A 30 9.75 -16.17 -15.83
N PRO A 31 10.52 -16.16 -16.93
CA PRO A 31 11.94 -15.85 -16.85
C PRO A 31 12.15 -14.49 -16.18
N SER A 32 13.02 -14.42 -15.17
CA SER A 32 13.39 -13.14 -14.59
C SER A 32 14.13 -12.30 -15.63
N LEU A 33 13.90 -11.00 -15.60
CA LEU A 33 14.70 -10.07 -16.39
C LEU A 33 16.14 -10.04 -15.82
N PRO A 34 17.16 -9.80 -16.66
CA PRO A 34 18.51 -9.58 -16.15
C PRO A 34 18.56 -8.27 -15.34
N GLU A 35 19.46 -8.19 -14.36
CA GLU A 35 19.61 -7.01 -13.47
C GLU A 35 19.73 -5.70 -14.27
N SER A 36 20.54 -5.70 -15.33
CA SER A 36 20.70 -4.53 -16.19
C SER A 36 19.40 -4.05 -16.83
N ALA A 37 18.41 -4.93 -17.05
CA ALA A 37 17.10 -4.52 -17.55
C ALA A 37 16.29 -3.82 -16.46
N PHE A 38 16.34 -4.29 -15.21
CA PHE A 38 15.71 -3.60 -14.08
C PHE A 38 16.31 -2.21 -13.86
N GLU A 39 17.64 -2.08 -13.90
CA GLU A 39 18.32 -0.78 -13.79
C GLU A 39 17.90 0.20 -14.90
N ARG A 40 17.77 -0.28 -16.15
CA ARG A 40 17.30 0.54 -17.26
C ARG A 40 15.86 0.99 -17.08
N ILE A 41 15.00 0.11 -16.60
CA ILE A 41 13.59 0.41 -16.33
C ILE A 41 13.49 1.45 -15.20
N ASP A 42 14.20 1.23 -14.09
CA ASP A 42 14.19 2.16 -12.96
C ASP A 42 14.71 3.55 -13.34
N ARG A 43 15.83 3.61 -14.08
CA ARG A 43 16.35 4.89 -14.59
C ARG A 43 15.33 5.60 -15.47
N ALA A 44 14.74 4.89 -16.43
CA ALA A 44 13.73 5.46 -17.32
C ALA A 44 12.48 5.92 -16.56
N LEU A 45 12.12 5.24 -15.48
CA LEU A 45 11.01 5.61 -14.62
C LEU A 45 11.30 6.89 -13.85
N ARG A 46 12.48 6.97 -13.19
CA ARG A 46 12.95 8.16 -12.48
C ARG A 46 12.99 9.39 -13.38
N GLU A 47 13.60 9.28 -14.56
CA GLU A 47 13.70 10.38 -15.52
C GLU A 47 12.32 10.94 -15.93
N ARG A 48 11.34 10.06 -16.14
CA ARG A 48 10.01 10.45 -16.59
C ARG A 48 9.16 11.00 -15.45
N ALA A 49 9.20 10.35 -14.29
CA ALA A 49 8.47 10.80 -13.11
C ALA A 49 9.01 12.14 -12.57
N ALA A 50 10.30 12.41 -12.77
CA ALA A 50 10.93 13.68 -12.36
C ALA A 50 10.42 14.90 -13.15
N THR A 51 10.00 14.72 -14.40
CA THR A 51 9.65 15.84 -15.30
C THR A 51 8.14 16.05 -15.45
N ALA A 52 7.33 15.03 -15.16
CA ALA A 52 5.87 15.11 -15.22
C ALA A 52 5.26 15.45 -13.85
N VAL A 53 4.20 16.26 -13.88
CA VAL A 53 3.44 16.70 -12.69
C VAL A 53 2.00 16.19 -12.69
N ASP A 54 1.70 15.21 -13.54
CA ASP A 54 0.41 14.52 -13.51
C ASP A 54 0.33 13.52 -12.34
N ALA A 55 -0.89 13.06 -12.05
CA ALA A 55 -1.15 12.19 -10.91
C ALA A 55 -0.45 10.83 -10.99
N ASP A 56 -0.20 10.30 -12.20
CA ASP A 56 0.51 9.02 -12.37
C ASP A 56 2.01 9.18 -12.07
N ALA A 57 2.63 10.26 -12.57
CA ALA A 57 4.02 10.59 -12.29
C ALA A 57 4.26 10.88 -10.80
N LEU A 58 3.38 11.65 -10.17
CA LEU A 58 3.42 11.93 -8.73
C LEU A 58 3.31 10.65 -7.90
N PHE A 59 2.37 9.76 -8.25
CA PHE A 59 2.27 8.46 -7.58
C PHE A 59 3.57 7.65 -7.70
N VAL A 60 4.16 7.60 -8.89
CA VAL A 60 5.41 6.86 -9.10
C VAL A 60 6.58 7.47 -8.31
N ARG A 61 6.71 8.79 -8.25
CA ARG A 61 7.75 9.41 -7.41
C ARG A 61 7.57 9.07 -5.95
N GLY A 62 6.33 9.10 -5.44
CA GLY A 62 6.03 8.69 -4.07
C GLY A 62 6.41 7.22 -3.80
N LEU A 63 6.18 6.33 -4.77
CA LEU A 63 6.60 4.93 -4.70
C LEU A 63 8.13 4.79 -4.63
N GLN A 64 8.86 5.60 -5.40
CA GLN A 64 10.33 5.60 -5.47
C GLN A 64 11.00 6.27 -4.26
N ALA A 65 10.29 7.14 -3.52
CA ALA A 65 10.78 7.80 -2.31
C ALA A 65 10.82 6.82 -1.11
N THR A 66 11.66 5.79 -1.19
CA THR A 66 11.76 4.72 -0.18
C THR A 66 12.42 5.15 1.11
N MET A 67 13.39 6.07 1.02
CA MET A 67 14.19 6.56 2.14
C MET A 67 13.75 7.96 2.62
N ASP A 68 12.77 8.58 1.96
CA ASP A 68 12.23 9.89 2.32
C ASP A 68 10.70 9.81 2.47
N PRO A 69 10.21 9.53 3.69
CA PRO A 69 8.78 9.45 3.95
C PRO A 69 8.04 10.78 3.73
N GLY A 70 8.72 11.92 3.95
CA GLY A 70 8.12 13.23 3.75
C GLY A 70 7.83 13.48 2.28
N ALA A 71 8.82 13.23 1.41
CA ALA A 71 8.64 13.31 -0.03
C ALA A 71 7.57 12.34 -0.54
N ARG A 72 7.58 11.09 -0.04
CA ARG A 72 6.54 10.10 -0.37
C ARG A 72 5.13 10.62 -0.06
N ILE A 73 4.91 11.13 1.14
CA ILE A 73 3.60 11.61 1.59
C ILE A 73 3.18 12.82 0.75
N ALA A 74 4.08 13.78 0.52
CA ALA A 74 3.80 14.96 -0.28
C ALA A 74 3.38 14.60 -1.72
N ASP A 75 4.10 13.66 -2.34
CA ASP A 75 3.83 13.21 -3.72
C ASP A 75 2.51 12.43 -3.81
N TYR A 76 2.21 11.54 -2.86
CA TYR A 76 0.90 10.87 -2.81
C TYR A 76 -0.24 11.85 -2.54
N ALA A 77 -0.05 12.84 -1.68
CA ALA A 77 -1.04 13.88 -1.41
C ALA A 77 -1.30 14.74 -2.66
N ALA A 78 -0.24 15.14 -3.37
CA ALA A 78 -0.36 15.86 -4.63
C ALA A 78 -1.07 15.02 -5.71
N ALA A 79 -0.71 13.75 -5.85
CA ALA A 79 -1.36 12.83 -6.79
C ALA A 79 -2.87 12.72 -6.50
N TRP A 80 -3.23 12.50 -5.23
CA TRP A 80 -4.63 12.38 -4.82
C TRP A 80 -5.42 13.68 -5.03
N ARG A 81 -4.83 14.85 -4.78
CA ARG A 81 -5.48 16.14 -5.06
C ARG A 81 -5.86 16.31 -6.54
N LEU A 82 -5.05 15.78 -7.46
CA LEU A 82 -5.35 15.80 -8.90
C LEU A 82 -6.44 14.80 -9.30
N ARG A 83 -6.57 13.68 -8.58
CA ARG A 83 -7.60 12.65 -8.84
C ARG A 83 -8.23 12.15 -7.52
N PRO A 84 -9.09 12.95 -6.87
CA PRO A 84 -9.59 12.65 -5.54
C PRO A 84 -10.56 11.46 -5.49
N ALA A 85 -11.06 10.99 -6.63
CA ALA A 85 -11.90 9.81 -6.76
C ALA A 85 -11.09 8.49 -6.86
N ASP A 86 -9.78 8.55 -7.08
CA ASP A 86 -8.96 7.36 -7.29
C ASP A 86 -8.61 6.69 -5.94
N MET A 87 -9.12 5.47 -5.75
CA MET A 87 -8.92 4.70 -4.52
C MET A 87 -7.48 4.24 -4.32
N LEU A 88 -6.70 4.02 -5.39
CA LEU A 88 -5.28 3.68 -5.27
C LEU A 88 -4.50 4.82 -4.60
N LEU A 89 -4.76 6.06 -5.03
CA LEU A 89 -4.06 7.24 -4.50
C LEU A 89 -4.46 7.52 -3.06
N LEU A 90 -5.75 7.39 -2.74
CA LEU A 90 -6.26 7.55 -1.38
C LEU A 90 -5.70 6.49 -0.43
N SER A 91 -5.73 5.21 -0.82
CA SER A 91 -5.22 4.12 0.02
C SER A 91 -3.71 4.20 0.22
N SER A 92 -2.95 4.57 -0.80
CA SER A 92 -1.48 4.73 -0.72
C SER A 92 -1.08 5.88 0.18
N LEU A 93 -1.81 7.02 0.11
CA LEU A 93 -1.61 8.14 1.03
C LEU A 93 -1.99 7.75 2.47
N ALA A 94 -3.10 7.02 2.65
CA ALA A 94 -3.55 6.55 3.96
C ALA A 94 -2.51 5.63 4.62
N ASP A 95 -1.97 4.67 3.87
CA ASP A 95 -0.90 3.76 4.31
C ASP A 95 0.39 4.52 4.68
N ALA A 96 0.85 5.42 3.79
CA ALA A 96 2.04 6.23 4.04
C ALA A 96 1.91 7.11 5.30
N CYS A 97 0.71 7.62 5.57
CA CYS A 97 0.42 8.43 6.75
C CYS A 97 0.41 7.66 8.08
N MET A 98 0.52 6.32 8.07
CA MET A 98 0.71 5.54 9.30
C MET A 98 2.13 5.60 9.82
N LEU A 99 3.09 6.13 9.05
CA LEU A 99 4.43 6.35 9.58
C LEU A 99 4.40 7.47 10.61
N ARG A 100 4.66 7.10 11.87
CA ARG A 100 4.67 8.02 13.01
C ARG A 100 5.72 9.11 12.82
N ALA A 101 5.31 10.36 13.04
CA ALA A 101 6.19 11.54 13.09
C ALA A 101 5.71 12.50 14.19
N VAL A 102 6.63 13.27 14.77
CA VAL A 102 6.33 14.32 15.75
C VAL A 102 7.08 15.59 15.34
N PRO A 103 6.38 16.65 14.88
CA PRO A 103 4.93 16.74 14.67
C PRO A 103 4.44 15.82 13.54
N THR A 104 3.14 15.54 13.51
CA THR A 104 2.49 14.80 12.42
C THR A 104 2.70 15.52 11.08
N TRP A 105 2.89 14.76 9.99
CA TRP A 105 2.99 15.30 8.64
C TRP A 105 1.77 16.16 8.28
N ALA A 106 1.99 17.36 7.75
CA ALA A 106 0.93 18.34 7.50
C ALA A 106 -0.17 17.80 6.55
N ASP A 107 0.21 17.08 5.49
CA ASP A 107 -0.74 16.45 4.58
C ASP A 107 -1.58 15.37 5.28
N CYS A 108 -0.97 14.56 6.14
CA CYS A 108 -1.69 13.52 6.89
C CYS A 108 -2.69 14.11 7.90
N ALA A 109 -2.32 15.20 8.57
CA ALA A 109 -3.20 15.90 9.49
C ALA A 109 -4.34 16.63 8.79
N SER A 110 -4.07 17.31 7.68
CA SER A 110 -5.06 18.14 6.97
C SER A 110 -6.02 17.33 6.11
N LEU A 111 -5.54 16.28 5.46
CA LEU A 111 -6.36 15.51 4.51
C LEU A 111 -7.14 14.39 5.19
N ASP A 112 -6.66 13.88 6.33
CA ASP A 112 -7.19 12.71 7.03
C ASP A 112 -7.51 11.53 6.08
N PRO A 113 -6.50 10.99 5.37
CA PRO A 113 -6.72 10.04 4.29
C PRO A 113 -7.31 8.71 4.78
N ALA A 114 -6.93 8.21 5.96
CA ALA A 114 -7.46 6.94 6.45
C ALA A 114 -8.94 7.03 6.88
N SER A 115 -9.41 8.16 7.43
CA SER A 115 -10.85 8.33 7.71
C SER A 115 -11.64 8.49 6.42
N ARG A 116 -11.09 9.21 5.44
CA ARG A 116 -11.69 9.31 4.09
C ARG A 116 -11.75 7.96 3.40
N PHE A 117 -10.71 7.13 3.53
CA PHE A 117 -10.70 5.79 2.96
C PHE A 117 -11.82 4.95 3.57
N ALA A 118 -11.94 4.91 4.91
CA ALA A 118 -13.01 4.18 5.59
C ALA A 118 -14.41 4.69 5.19
N SER A 119 -14.55 5.99 4.92
CA SER A 119 -15.82 6.58 4.48
C SER A 119 -16.16 6.25 3.03
N ARG A 120 -15.16 6.20 2.14
CA ARG A 120 -15.32 5.93 0.70
C ARG A 120 -15.50 4.44 0.40
N ASP A 121 -14.92 3.59 1.24
CA ASP A 121 -14.91 2.15 1.09
C ASP A 121 -15.14 1.45 2.46
N PRO A 122 -16.36 1.58 3.01
CA PRO A 122 -16.65 1.11 4.37
C PRO A 122 -16.61 -0.41 4.50
N ASP A 123 -16.72 -1.17 3.41
CA ASP A 123 -16.69 -2.63 3.45
C ASP A 123 -15.28 -3.21 3.33
N ASN A 124 -14.25 -2.37 3.21
CA ASN A 124 -12.87 -2.77 3.13
C ASN A 124 -12.19 -2.70 4.51
N ALA A 125 -11.80 -3.86 5.01
CA ALA A 125 -11.14 -4.03 6.30
C ALA A 125 -9.85 -3.20 6.44
N VAL A 126 -9.12 -2.98 5.33
CA VAL A 126 -7.83 -2.27 5.36
C VAL A 126 -8.00 -0.87 5.94
N ALA A 127 -9.06 -0.14 5.56
CA ALA A 127 -9.29 1.21 6.05
C ALA A 127 -9.51 1.25 7.58
N TRP A 128 -10.24 0.27 8.12
CA TRP A 128 -10.48 0.12 9.55
C TRP A 128 -9.21 -0.27 10.32
N VAL A 129 -8.35 -1.11 9.74
CA VAL A 129 -7.03 -1.44 10.31
C VAL A 129 -6.14 -0.19 10.40
N LEU A 130 -6.15 0.68 9.39
CA LEU A 130 -5.40 1.94 9.43
C LEU A 130 -5.95 2.89 10.51
N LEU A 131 -7.26 2.94 10.72
CA LEU A 131 -7.86 3.70 11.82
C LEU A 131 -7.46 3.14 13.19
N ALA A 132 -7.41 1.81 13.34
CA ALA A 132 -6.95 1.14 14.55
C ALA A 132 -5.48 1.48 14.86
N GLU A 133 -4.58 1.40 13.86
CA GLU A 133 -3.16 1.75 14.04
C GLU A 133 -3.01 3.22 14.45
N ARG A 134 -3.81 4.12 13.87
CA ARG A 134 -3.79 5.53 14.27
C ARG A 134 -4.27 5.74 15.71
N ALA A 135 -5.32 5.04 16.14
CA ALA A 135 -5.79 5.09 17.53
C ALA A 135 -4.70 4.58 18.49
N LYS A 136 -4.05 3.46 18.14
CA LYS A 136 -2.89 2.92 18.87
C LYS A 136 -1.77 3.96 19.01
N GLN A 137 -1.41 4.67 17.94
CA GLN A 137 -0.36 5.68 17.97
C GLN A 137 -0.67 6.87 18.88
N ARG A 138 -1.95 7.15 19.14
CA ARG A 138 -2.40 8.17 20.10
C ARG A 138 -2.58 7.64 21.53
N GLY A 139 -2.32 6.36 21.77
CA GLY A 139 -2.60 5.72 23.06
C GLY A 139 -4.09 5.45 23.32
N ASP A 140 -4.93 5.51 22.29
CA ASP A 140 -6.37 5.28 22.36
C ASP A 140 -6.67 3.77 22.16
N ALA A 141 -6.47 2.99 23.23
CA ALA A 141 -6.71 1.55 23.22
C ALA A 141 -8.19 1.17 23.02
N PRO A 142 -9.18 1.87 23.60
CA PRO A 142 -10.59 1.63 23.28
C PRO A 142 -10.91 1.84 21.80
N GLY A 143 -10.51 2.98 21.21
CA GLY A 143 -10.71 3.26 19.80
C GLY A 143 -10.01 2.23 18.91
N MET A 144 -8.78 1.82 19.24
CA MET A 144 -8.09 0.75 18.51
C MET A 144 -8.91 -0.54 18.44
N ARG A 145 -9.44 -1.00 19.59
CA ARG A 145 -10.25 -2.24 19.65
C ARG A 145 -11.55 -2.12 18.86
N GLU A 146 -12.22 -0.97 18.94
CA GLU A 146 -13.44 -0.70 18.19
C GLU A 146 -13.20 -0.80 16.67
N GLN A 147 -12.14 -0.14 16.17
CA GLN A 147 -11.80 -0.18 14.75
C GLN A 147 -11.37 -1.59 14.29
N LEU A 148 -10.67 -2.36 15.13
CA LEU A 148 -10.38 -3.77 14.85
C LEU A 148 -11.64 -4.64 14.81
N ALA A 149 -12.61 -4.39 15.68
CA ALA A 149 -13.89 -5.09 15.65
C ALA A 149 -14.67 -4.78 14.35
N HIS A 150 -14.64 -3.52 13.89
CA HIS A 150 -15.19 -3.16 12.60
C HIS A 150 -14.49 -3.87 11.44
N ALA A 151 -13.15 -3.99 11.48
CA ALA A 151 -12.38 -4.70 10.46
C ALA A 151 -12.70 -6.20 10.42
N ALA A 152 -12.82 -6.84 11.59
CA ALA A 152 -13.08 -8.27 11.73
C ALA A 152 -14.44 -8.71 11.12
N GLY A 153 -15.40 -7.78 11.05
CA GLY A 153 -16.70 -8.03 10.41
C GLY A 153 -16.71 -7.88 8.88
N ARG A 154 -15.57 -7.57 8.24
CA ARG A 154 -15.50 -7.32 6.79
C ARG A 154 -14.92 -8.51 6.04
N LEU A 155 -15.36 -8.65 4.79
CA LEU A 155 -14.94 -9.75 3.90
C LEU A 155 -13.88 -9.34 2.89
N ARG A 156 -13.61 -8.04 2.74
CA ARG A 156 -12.66 -7.52 1.74
C ARG A 156 -11.45 -6.88 2.40
N PHE A 157 -10.27 -7.27 1.92
CA PHE A 157 -8.98 -6.70 2.31
C PHE A 157 -8.25 -6.26 1.04
N ASP A 158 -8.46 -5.03 0.60
CA ASP A 158 -7.85 -4.52 -0.64
C ASP A 158 -7.11 -3.20 -0.37
N SER A 159 -5.79 -3.22 -0.54
CA SER A 159 -4.96 -2.01 -0.44
C SER A 159 -4.94 -1.22 -1.75
N TYR A 160 -5.57 -1.73 -2.81
CA TYR A 160 -5.52 -1.27 -4.19
C TYR A 160 -4.12 -1.30 -4.83
N ARG A 161 -3.08 -1.74 -4.10
CA ARG A 161 -1.67 -1.66 -4.50
C ARG A 161 -1.37 -2.34 -5.84
N GLU A 162 -2.07 -3.43 -6.16
CA GLU A 162 -1.93 -4.14 -7.44
C GLU A 162 -2.22 -3.26 -8.66
N ARG A 163 -3.06 -2.22 -8.50
CA ARG A 163 -3.34 -1.24 -9.57
C ARG A 163 -2.13 -0.35 -9.86
N GLY A 164 -1.18 -0.25 -8.93
CA GLY A 164 0.04 0.54 -9.09
C GLY A 164 0.92 0.08 -10.24
N GLY A 165 0.93 -1.21 -10.56
CA GLY A 165 1.66 -1.73 -11.73
C GLY A 165 1.18 -1.11 -13.05
N ALA A 166 -0.13 -0.91 -13.20
CA ALA A 166 -0.69 -0.25 -14.37
C ALA A 166 -0.29 1.24 -14.44
N VAL A 167 -0.19 1.93 -13.31
CA VAL A 167 0.30 3.32 -13.25
C VAL A 167 1.76 3.38 -13.71
N VAL A 168 2.61 2.51 -13.19
CA VAL A 168 4.03 2.42 -13.58
C VAL A 168 4.16 2.17 -15.08
N LEU A 169 3.38 1.24 -15.63
CA LEU A 169 3.36 0.96 -17.08
C LEU A 169 2.92 2.18 -17.89
N ARG A 170 1.92 2.95 -17.45
CA ARG A 170 1.49 4.18 -18.15
C ARG A 170 2.61 5.23 -18.18
N VAL A 171 3.30 5.45 -17.06
CA VAL A 171 4.46 6.38 -17.00
C VAL A 171 5.59 5.88 -17.92
N LEU A 172 5.88 4.58 -17.94
CA LEU A 172 6.86 3.96 -18.87
C LEU A 172 6.40 3.92 -20.33
N ALA A 173 5.09 3.99 -20.60
CA ALA A 173 4.54 4.05 -21.95
C ALA A 173 4.46 5.49 -22.49
N ALA A 174 4.48 6.50 -21.63
CA ALA A 174 4.30 7.92 -21.97
C ALA A 174 5.38 8.55 -22.91
N ARG A 175 6.23 7.77 -23.61
CA ARG A 175 7.25 8.31 -24.53
C ARG A 175 6.71 8.49 -25.95
N ARG A 176 6.72 9.76 -26.44
CA ARG A 176 7.03 10.23 -27.83
C ARG A 176 6.24 11.46 -28.31
N ALA A 177 5.26 11.98 -27.56
CA ALA A 177 4.51 13.15 -28.06
C ALA A 177 5.41 14.39 -28.24
N SER A 178 6.36 14.65 -27.34
CA SER A 178 7.21 15.85 -27.44
C SER A 178 8.31 15.78 -28.51
N ASN A 179 8.76 14.58 -28.91
CA ASN A 179 9.82 14.42 -29.92
C ASN A 179 9.28 14.27 -31.36
N ALA A 180 7.98 13.98 -31.54
CA ALA A 180 7.36 13.98 -32.87
C ALA A 180 7.09 15.40 -33.36
N THR A 181 6.64 16.30 -32.49
CA THR A 181 6.38 17.71 -32.82
C THR A 181 7.66 18.48 -33.15
N ALA A 182 8.79 18.13 -32.51
CA ALA A 182 10.10 18.76 -32.77
C ALA A 182 10.80 18.27 -34.05
N ARG A 183 10.33 17.17 -34.65
CA ARG A 183 10.91 16.58 -35.87
C ARG A 183 10.07 16.86 -37.13
N SER A 184 8.85 17.36 -36.97
CA SER A 184 7.97 17.82 -38.06
C SER A 184 8.21 19.29 -38.45
N SER A 185 9.11 19.98 -37.76
CA SER A 185 9.42 21.40 -37.94
C SER A 185 10.86 21.66 -38.42
N ARG A 186 11.51 20.64 -39.01
CA ARG A 186 12.78 20.78 -39.73
C ARG A 186 12.65 20.25 -41.15
#